data_AF-R6SHH7-F1
#
_entry.id   AF-R6SHH7-F1
#
_cell.length_a   1.000
_cell.length_b   1.000
_cell.length_c   1.000
_cell.angle_alpha   90.00
_cell.angle_beta   90.00
_cell.angle_gamma   90.00
#
_symmetry.space_group_name_H-M   'P 1'
#
loop_
_entity.id
_entity.type
_entity.pdbx_description
1 polymer ?
#
loop_
_entity_poly.entity_id
_entity_poly.type
_entity_poly.pdbx_seq_one_letter_code
_entity_poly.pdbx_strand_id
1 'polypeptide(L)' 'MKLKIIKGSVVFADCDAIVNAANDRLQGGAGVCGAIFQNAGWKDLQAECDAIGGCRTGHAVMTNGYKLKAKLLFMQ' A
#
# COMPACT_ATOMS: atom_id res chain seq x y z
N MET A 1 -21.03 -10.81 8.32
CA MET A 1 -19.67 -10.26 8.15
C MET A 1 -18.67 -11.25 8.75
N LYS A 2 -17.65 -11.68 8.00
CA LYS A 2 -16.61 -12.60 8.50
C LYS A 2 -15.33 -11.79 8.75
N LEU A 3 -14.80 -11.85 9.96
CA LEU A 3 -13.54 -11.24 10.35
C LEU A 3 -12.55 -12.35 10.72
N LYS A 4 -11.29 -12.19 10.30
CA LYS A 4 -10.20 -13.10 10.64
C LYS A 4 -9.00 -12.27 11.07
N ILE A 5 -8.35 -12.72 12.13
CA ILE A 5 -7.08 -12.14 12.59
C ILE A 5 -5.96 -13.05 12.09
N ILE A 6 -4.99 -12.48 11.38
CA ILE A 6 -3.81 -13.19 10.87
C ILE A 6 -2.59 -12.46 11.39
N LYS A 7 -1.69 -13.18 12.07
CA LYS A 7 -0.38 -12.64 12.47
C LYS A 7 0.62 -12.91 11.35
N GLY A 8 1.15 -11.86 10.74
CA GLY A 8 2.12 -11.95 9.65
C GLY A 8 2.37 -10.59 9.01
N SER A 9 3.21 -10.56 7.97
CA SER A 9 3.42 -9.36 7.16
C SER A 9 2.34 -9.25 6.09
N VAL A 10 1.75 -8.06 5.94
CA VAL A 10 0.70 -7.78 4.97
C VAL A 10 1.16 -7.92 3.51
N VAL A 11 2.46 -7.78 3.26
CA VAL A 11 3.05 -7.87 1.90
C VAL A 11 2.89 -9.26 1.27
N PHE A 12 2.60 -10.28 2.07
CA PHE A 12 2.37 -11.66 1.60
C PHE A 12 0.88 -12.04 1.54
N ALA A 13 -0.03 -11.12 1.85
CA ALA A 13 -1.46 -11.38 1.82
C ALA A 13 -1.93 -11.68 0.39
N ASP A 14 -2.53 -12.84 0.20
CA ASP A 14 -3.15 -13.27 -1.05
C ASP A 14 -4.63 -12.90 -1.03
N CYS A 15 -4.94 -11.71 -1.53
CA CYS A 15 -6.27 -11.10 -1.49
C CYS A 15 -6.40 -10.06 -2.59
N ASP A 16 -7.59 -9.49 -2.78
CA ASP A 16 -7.78 -8.50 -3.84
C ASP A 16 -7.12 -7.15 -3.52
N ALA A 17 -7.13 -6.72 -2.26
CA ALA A 17 -6.56 -5.45 -1.85
C ALA A 17 -5.96 -5.48 -0.44
N ILE A 18 -4.87 -4.73 -0.24
CA ILE A 18 -4.34 -4.40 1.07
C ILE A 18 -4.38 -2.89 1.30
N VAL A 19 -4.32 -2.46 2.57
CA VAL A 19 -4.30 -1.05 2.95
C VAL A 19 -2.96 -0.72 3.59
N ASN A 20 -2.32 0.35 3.12
CA ASN A 20 -1.11 0.93 3.70
C ASN A 20 -1.46 2.09 4.62
N ALA A 21 -0.78 2.17 5.77
CA ALA A 21 -0.74 3.38 6.58
C ALA A 21 0.28 4.35 5.97
N ALA A 22 -0.20 5.19 5.06
CA ALA A 22 0.60 6.14 4.30
C ALA A 22 0.74 7.49 5.03
N ASN A 23 1.66 8.31 4.53
CA ASN A 23 1.67 9.74 4.84
C ASN A 23 0.91 10.51 3.76
N ASP A 24 0.57 11.77 4.05
CA ASP A 24 -0.19 12.64 3.18
C ASP A 24 0.48 12.94 1.83
N ARG A 25 1.79 12.78 1.75
CA ARG A 25 2.59 12.97 0.53
C ARG A 25 2.70 11.71 -0.35
N LEU A 26 2.11 10.59 0.08
CA LEU A 26 2.20 9.29 -0.60
C LEU A 26 3.65 8.84 -0.88
N GLN A 27 4.58 9.23 -0.02
CA GLN A 27 5.99 8.88 -0.19
C GLN A 27 6.34 7.61 0.59
N GLY A 28 7.22 6.79 0.02
CA GLY A 28 7.78 5.62 0.68
C GLY A 28 8.39 5.98 2.04
N GLY A 29 8.02 5.22 3.06
CA GLY A 29 8.43 5.45 4.45
C GLY A 29 9.15 4.26 5.08
N ALA A 30 9.07 4.17 6.40
CA ALA A 30 9.55 3.03 7.18
C ALA A 30 8.38 2.11 7.60
N GLY A 31 8.68 1.08 8.42
CA GLY A 31 7.67 0.18 8.97
C GLY A 31 6.89 -0.58 7.88
N VAL A 32 5.57 -0.67 8.04
CA VAL A 32 4.72 -1.37 7.06
C VAL A 32 4.74 -0.70 5.69
N CYS A 33 4.78 0.63 5.64
CA CYS A 33 4.87 1.39 4.40
C CYS A 33 6.18 1.05 3.67
N GLY A 34 7.32 1.10 4.36
CA GLY A 34 8.61 0.71 3.77
C GLY A 34 8.62 -0.74 3.27
N ALA A 35 8.04 -1.66 4.03
CA ALA A 35 7.92 -3.07 3.61
C ALA A 35 7.05 -3.22 2.36
N ILE A 36 5.93 -2.50 2.26
CA ILE A 36 5.07 -2.47 1.09
C ILE A 36 5.81 -1.91 -0.13
N PHE A 37 6.47 -0.75 -0.02
CA PHE A 37 7.23 -0.17 -1.14
C PHE A 37 8.35 -1.08 -1.60
N GLN A 38 9.09 -1.68 -0.67
CA GLN A 38 10.18 -2.61 -1.00
C GLN A 38 9.66 -3.85 -1.77
N ASN A 39 8.52 -4.43 -1.35
CA ASN A 39 7.98 -5.65 -1.96
C ASN A 39 7.12 -5.39 -3.20
N ALA A 40 6.40 -4.28 -3.29
CA ALA A 40 5.66 -3.86 -4.48
C ALA A 40 6.62 -3.46 -5.62
N GLY A 41 7.79 -2.90 -5.26
CA GLY A 41 8.74 -2.32 -6.19
C GLY A 41 8.76 -0.81 -6.00
N TRP A 42 9.81 -0.32 -5.32
CA TRP A 42 9.88 1.07 -4.86
C TRP A 42 9.69 2.09 -5.97
N LYS A 43 10.38 1.89 -7.10
CA LYS A 43 10.34 2.80 -8.24
C LYS A 43 8.94 2.87 -8.86
N ASP A 44 8.32 1.72 -9.09
CA ASP A 44 7.05 1.64 -9.80
C ASP A 44 5.92 2.22 -8.95
N LEU A 45 5.85 1.82 -7.67
CA LEU A 45 4.85 2.34 -6.74
C LEU A 45 5.05 3.84 -6.47
N GLN A 46 6.29 4.31 -6.28
CA GLN A 46 6.54 5.73 -6.06
C GLN A 46 6.12 6.56 -7.27
N ALA A 47 6.36 6.08 -8.50
CA ALA A 47 5.95 6.80 -9.71
C ALA A 47 4.42 6.98 -9.82
N GLU A 48 3.62 5.97 -9.48
CA GLU A 48 2.15 6.10 -9.43
C GLU A 48 1.71 7.01 -8.28
N CYS A 49 2.34 6.91 -7.11
CA CYS A 49 2.07 7.82 -6.00
C CYS A 49 2.38 9.28 -6.34
N ASP A 50 3.49 9.54 -7.03
CA ASP A 50 3.89 10.87 -7.47
C ASP A 50 2.91 11.43 -8.52
N ALA A 51 2.37 10.58 -9.40
CA ALA A 51 1.35 10.96 -10.37
C ALA A 51 0.00 11.32 -9.71
N ILE A 52 -0.34 10.68 -8.57
CA ILE A 52 -1.51 11.01 -7.76
C ILE A 52 -1.29 12.32 -6.98
N GLY A 53 -0.06 12.55 -6.49
CA GLY A 53 0.39 13.80 -5.89
C GLY A 53 0.19 13.92 -4.37
N GLY A 54 -0.84 13.30 -3.80
CA GLY A 54 -1.04 13.29 -2.34
C GLY A 54 -2.40 12.73 -1.90
N CYS A 55 -2.56 12.54 -0.59
CA CYS A 55 -3.81 12.09 0.02
C CYS A 55 -4.03 12.82 1.35
N ARG A 56 -5.15 13.54 1.47
CA ARG A 56 -5.49 14.24 2.73
C ARG A 56 -5.82 13.23 3.81
N THR A 57 -5.40 13.49 5.05
CA THR A 57 -5.76 12.65 6.21
C THR A 57 -7.25 12.33 6.25
N GLY A 58 -7.58 11.06 6.50
CA GLY A 58 -8.96 10.55 6.51
C GLY A 58 -9.52 10.17 5.14
N HIS A 59 -8.73 10.31 4.07
CA HIS A 59 -9.07 9.84 2.72
C HIS A 59 -8.15 8.68 2.32
N ALA A 60 -8.48 8.02 1.22
CA ALA A 60 -7.63 7.00 0.63
C ALA A 60 -7.59 7.17 -0.88
N VAL A 61 -6.45 6.83 -1.47
CA VAL A 61 -6.29 6.67 -2.93
C VAL A 61 -5.90 5.23 -3.25
N MET A 62 -6.12 4.82 -4.49
CA MET A 62 -5.85 3.46 -4.94
C MET A 62 -4.67 3.47 -5.92
N THR A 63 -3.78 2.50 -5.77
CA THR A 63 -2.69 2.19 -6.69
C THR A 63 -2.76 0.72 -7.11
N ASN A 64 -1.96 0.34 -8.10
CA ASN A 64 -1.73 -1.07 -8.38
C ASN A 64 -0.88 -1.71 -7.26
N GLY A 65 -1.03 -3.02 -7.07
CA GLY A 65 -0.22 -3.79 -6.12
C GLY A 65 1.16 -4.19 -6.65
N TYR A 66 1.40 -4.01 -7.95
CA TYR A 66 2.68 -4.31 -8.62
C TYR A 66 3.17 -5.75 -8.36
N LYS A 67 4.30 -5.91 -7.68
CA LYS A 67 4.92 -7.20 -7.38
C LYS A 67 4.31 -7.90 -6.16
N LEU A 68 3.37 -7.25 -5.46
CA LEU A 68 2.61 -7.90 -4.38
C LEU A 68 1.66 -8.96 -4.95
N LYS A 69 1.26 -9.90 -4.10
CA LYS A 69 0.17 -10.82 -4.43
C LYS A 69 -1.18 -10.12 -4.49
N ALA A 70 -1.34 -9.09 -3.65
CA ALA A 70 -2.51 -8.23 -3.68
C ALA A 70 -2.57 -7.46 -5.00
N LYS A 71 -3.73 -7.47 -5.66
CA LYS A 71 -3.90 -6.79 -6.96
C LYS A 71 -3.92 -5.28 -6.80
N LEU A 72 -4.54 -4.80 -5.72
CA LEU A 72 -4.74 -3.39 -5.41
C LEU A 72 -4.08 -3.03 -4.08
N LEU A 73 -3.64 -1.78 -3.99
CA LEU A 73 -3.09 -1.20 -2.77
C LEU A 73 -3.79 0.13 -2.50
N PHE A 74 -4.43 0.25 -1.33
CA PHE A 74 -4.99 1.52 -0.88
C PHE A 74 -3.99 2.25 0.02
N MET A 75 -3.79 3.55 -0.26
CA MET A 75 -2.91 4.43 0.50
C MET A 75 -3.77 5.37 1.35
N GLN A 76 -3.76 5.18 2.68
CA GLN A 76 -4.59 5.91 3.64
C GLN A 76 -3.76 6.59 4.73
#